data_AF-A0A7X7EQ42-F1
#
_entry.id   AF-A0A7X7EQ42-F1
#
_cell.length_a   1.000
_cell.length_b   1.000
_cell.length_c   1.000
_cell.angle_alpha   90.00
_cell.angle_beta   90.00
_cell.angle_gamma   90.00
#
_symmetry.space_group_name_H-M   'P 1'
#
loop_
_entity.id
_entity.type
_entity.pdbx_description
1 polymer ?
#
loop_
_entity_poly.entity_id
_entity_poly.type
_entity_poly.pdbx_seq_one_letter_code
_entity_poly.pdbx_strand_id
1 'polypeptide(L)'
;MVHILTFDEIYKERIWGGRTLEKILGKKLPENIMIGESWELADLPEDKSVVSSGPSTGKNISELVEAWGTKLLGNAKLDGGQFPLLIKFLDANDILSVQVHPDYESAAQMGGGVRAKYEGWYVVEADEEAYVYIGFKPGTTPDMVFDAIDRGTLASLLVKHPAKKGDFFYLPGGTVHALGAGLLVAEIQTPSDTTFRLYDWKRVDAKTGKPRELHVSRG
;
A
#
# COMPACT_ATOMS: atom_id res chain seq x y z
N MET A 1 -28.48 -12.17 14.82
CA MET A 1 -27.15 -12.70 15.23
C MET A 1 -26.13 -12.02 14.33
N VAL A 2 -25.09 -11.40 14.89
CA VAL A 2 -24.01 -10.80 14.10
C VAL A 2 -22.99 -11.91 13.81
N HIS A 3 -22.68 -12.12 12.53
CA HIS A 3 -21.64 -13.05 12.11
C HIS A 3 -20.41 -12.24 11.73
N ILE A 4 -19.27 -12.53 12.36
CA ILE A 4 -17.98 -11.94 11.99
C ILE A 4 -17.44 -12.76 10.82
N LEU A 5 -17.12 -12.10 9.71
CA LEU A 5 -16.42 -12.72 8.59
C LEU A 5 -14.91 -12.63 8.85
N THR A 6 -14.23 -13.76 8.73
CA THR A 6 -12.78 -13.84 8.67
C THR A 6 -12.37 -14.22 7.25
N PHE A 7 -11.23 -13.70 6.79
CA PHE A 7 -10.72 -13.96 5.45
C PHE A 7 -9.35 -14.64 5.52
N ASP A 8 -9.01 -15.42 4.50
CA ASP A 8 -7.65 -15.90 4.31
C ASP A 8 -6.75 -14.73 3.89
N GLU A 9 -5.53 -14.67 4.44
CA GLU A 9 -4.56 -13.64 4.07
C GLU A 9 -3.98 -13.86 2.68
N ILE A 10 -3.80 -12.76 1.94
CA ILE A 10 -3.07 -12.78 0.67
C ILE A 10 -1.69 -12.16 0.90
N TYR A 11 -0.66 -13.00 0.95
CA TYR A 11 0.72 -12.54 1.15
C TYR A 11 1.39 -12.10 -0.15
N LYS A 12 2.03 -10.93 -0.12
CA LYS A 12 2.81 -10.39 -1.23
C LYS A 12 4.29 -10.33 -0.86
N GLU A 13 5.10 -11.05 -1.61
CA GLU A 13 6.55 -10.93 -1.53
C GLU A 13 7.00 -9.58 -2.08
N ARG A 14 7.96 -8.96 -1.38
CA ARG A 14 8.54 -7.67 -1.76
C ARG A 14 10.03 -7.65 -1.44
N ILE A 15 10.81 -6.94 -2.24
CA ILE A 15 12.26 -6.79 -2.04
C ILE A 15 12.64 -6.16 -0.70
N TRP A 16 11.71 -5.43 -0.08
CA TRP A 16 11.85 -4.73 1.19
C TRP A 16 11.13 -5.46 2.34
N GLY A 17 10.52 -6.62 2.05
CA GLY A 17 9.76 -7.38 3.03
C GLY A 17 10.64 -8.10 4.05
N GLY A 18 10.00 -8.71 5.05
CA GLY A 18 10.70 -9.46 6.08
C GLY A 18 9.78 -10.41 6.84
N ARG A 19 9.98 -10.48 8.16
CA ARG A 19 9.35 -11.48 9.05
C ARG A 19 8.79 -10.87 10.33
N THR A 20 8.62 -9.55 10.40
CA THR A 20 8.05 -8.86 11.57
C THR A 20 6.58 -9.21 11.76
N LEU A 21 5.84 -9.44 10.66
CA LEU A 21 4.45 -9.93 10.71
C LEU A 21 4.28 -11.20 11.57
N GLU A 22 5.25 -12.11 11.54
CA GLU A 22 5.20 -13.32 12.39
C GLU A 22 5.41 -12.98 13.85
N LYS A 23 6.42 -12.16 14.13
CA LYS A 23 6.83 -11.83 15.50
C LYS A 23 5.80 -10.99 16.23
N ILE A 24 5.22 -10.00 15.55
CA ILE A 24 4.33 -9.00 16.15
C ILE A 24 2.86 -9.41 16.04
N LEU A 25 2.44 -9.96 14.89
CA LEU A 25 1.04 -10.30 14.63
C LEU A 25 0.75 -11.80 14.67
N GLY A 26 1.76 -12.66 14.86
CA GLY A 26 1.57 -14.11 14.91
C GLY A 26 1.16 -14.72 13.56
N LYS A 27 1.39 -14.01 12.45
CA LYS A 27 1.04 -14.50 11.11
C LYS A 27 1.89 -15.71 10.72
N LYS A 28 1.31 -16.60 9.91
CA LYS A 28 1.99 -17.80 9.41
C LYS A 28 2.49 -17.54 7.99
N LEU A 29 3.73 -17.08 7.88
CA LEU A 29 4.30 -16.76 6.57
C LEU A 29 4.98 -17.98 5.92
N PRO A 30 4.92 -18.12 4.59
CA PRO A 30 5.66 -19.16 3.86
C PRO A 30 7.16 -19.14 4.21
N GLU A 31 7.78 -20.30 4.39
CA GLU A 31 9.21 -20.39 4.72
C GLU A 31 10.09 -19.83 3.59
N ASN A 32 11.19 -19.17 3.96
CA ASN A 32 12.19 -18.63 3.03
C ASN A 32 11.69 -17.57 2.03
N ILE A 33 10.52 -16.96 2.28
CA ILE A 33 9.98 -15.85 1.49
C ILE A 33 9.90 -14.59 2.35
N MET A 34 10.40 -13.47 1.80
CA MET A 34 10.32 -12.15 2.44
C MET A 34 9.01 -11.46 2.09
N ILE A 35 8.05 -11.51 3.00
CA ILE A 35 6.72 -10.92 2.78
C ILE A 35 6.77 -9.46 3.18
N GLY A 36 6.42 -8.58 2.24
CA GLY A 36 6.29 -7.15 2.51
C GLY A 36 4.86 -6.74 2.80
N GLU A 37 3.87 -7.47 2.26
CA GLU A 37 2.47 -7.12 2.43
C GLU A 37 1.64 -8.34 2.83
N SER A 38 0.74 -8.15 3.77
CA SER A 38 -0.33 -9.08 4.12
C SER A 38 -1.65 -8.40 3.84
N TRP A 39 -2.34 -8.78 2.79
CA TRP A 39 -3.65 -8.19 2.46
C TRP A 39 -4.73 -8.94 3.22
N GLU A 40 -5.45 -8.20 4.06
CA GLU A 40 -6.46 -8.73 4.98
C GLU A 40 -7.87 -8.66 4.36
N LEU A 41 -8.09 -7.69 3.48
CA LEU A 41 -9.34 -7.55 2.73
C LEU A 41 -9.05 -6.85 1.39
N ALA A 42 -9.33 -7.53 0.28
CA ALA A 42 -9.13 -7.03 -1.07
C ALA A 42 -10.27 -7.48 -1.98
N ASP A 43 -10.75 -6.59 -2.84
CA ASP A 43 -11.71 -6.87 -3.91
C ASP A 43 -11.20 -6.34 -5.26
N LEU A 44 -9.98 -6.75 -5.61
CA LEU A 44 -9.34 -6.38 -6.87
C LEU A 44 -9.50 -7.51 -7.91
N PRO A 45 -9.35 -7.23 -9.22
CA PRO A 45 -9.57 -8.23 -10.26
C PRO A 45 -8.76 -9.52 -10.07
N GLU A 46 -7.48 -9.39 -9.72
CA GLU A 46 -6.55 -10.51 -9.54
C GLU A 46 -6.47 -11.01 -8.08
N ASP A 47 -6.97 -10.22 -7.13
CA ASP A 47 -6.79 -10.45 -5.69
C ASP A 47 -8.10 -10.19 -4.95
N LYS A 48 -8.80 -11.28 -4.63
CA LYS A 48 -10.07 -11.25 -3.91
C LYS A 48 -9.97 -12.07 -2.64
N SER A 49 -10.23 -11.43 -1.50
CA SER A 49 -10.22 -12.10 -0.21
C SER A 49 -11.34 -13.14 -0.13
N VAL A 50 -10.98 -14.34 0.31
CA VAL A 50 -11.88 -15.49 0.46
C VAL A 50 -12.20 -15.71 1.93
N VAL A 51 -13.47 -15.97 2.25
CA VAL A 51 -13.89 -16.25 3.63
C VAL A 51 -13.25 -17.54 4.13
N SER A 52 -12.59 -17.47 5.29
CA SER A 52 -11.83 -18.57 5.88
C SER A 52 -12.61 -19.39 6.91
N SER A 53 -13.74 -18.87 7.41
CA SER A 53 -14.54 -19.60 8.41
C SER A 53 -16.04 -19.33 8.34
N GLY A 54 -16.82 -20.28 8.87
CA GLY A 54 -18.27 -20.18 8.97
C GLY A 54 -19.03 -20.53 7.69
N PRO A 55 -20.35 -20.23 7.61
CA PRO A 55 -21.22 -20.71 6.53
C PRO A 55 -20.90 -20.17 5.13
N SER A 56 -20.15 -19.07 5.04
CA SER A 56 -19.74 -18.46 3.77
C SER A 56 -18.33 -18.89 3.33
N THR A 57 -17.69 -19.83 4.03
CA THR A 57 -16.32 -20.30 3.72
C THR A 57 -16.19 -20.65 2.22
N GLY A 58 -15.11 -20.20 1.60
CA GLY A 58 -14.83 -20.41 0.18
C GLY A 58 -15.46 -19.38 -0.76
N LYS A 59 -16.37 -18.52 -0.30
CA LYS A 59 -16.86 -17.38 -1.07
C LYS A 59 -15.89 -16.21 -0.99
N ASN A 60 -15.67 -15.53 -2.11
CA ASN A 60 -14.90 -14.29 -2.14
C ASN A 60 -15.75 -13.06 -1.83
N ILE A 61 -15.09 -11.94 -1.49
CA ILE A 61 -15.76 -10.70 -1.12
C ILE A 61 -16.67 -10.14 -2.22
N SER A 62 -16.35 -10.29 -3.52
CA SER A 62 -17.23 -9.83 -4.60
C SER A 62 -18.56 -10.62 -4.59
N GLU A 63 -18.50 -11.94 -4.40
CA GLU A 63 -19.69 -12.79 -4.31
C GLU A 63 -20.56 -12.41 -3.11
N LEU A 64 -19.94 -12.01 -2.00
CA LEU A 64 -20.67 -11.52 -0.84
C LEU A 64 -21.31 -10.14 -1.09
N VAL A 65 -20.60 -9.24 -1.76
CA VAL A 65 -21.13 -7.94 -2.18
C VAL A 65 -22.35 -8.12 -3.07
N GLU A 66 -22.27 -9.01 -4.07
CA GLU A 66 -23.37 -9.33 -4.98
C GLU A 66 -24.56 -9.96 -4.22
N ALA A 67 -24.29 -10.96 -3.38
CA ALA A 67 -25.34 -11.71 -2.69
C ALA A 67 -26.03 -10.90 -1.57
N TRP A 68 -25.31 -10.04 -0.86
CA TRP A 68 -25.80 -9.40 0.36
C TRP A 68 -26.05 -7.90 0.20
N GLY A 69 -25.42 -7.24 -0.78
CA GLY A 69 -25.62 -5.83 -1.10
C GLY A 69 -25.56 -4.94 0.15
N THR A 70 -26.64 -4.20 0.42
CA THR A 70 -26.73 -3.28 1.56
C THR A 70 -26.65 -3.96 2.93
N LYS A 71 -26.92 -5.26 3.03
CA LYS A 71 -26.72 -5.99 4.31
C LYS A 71 -25.25 -6.14 4.68
N LEU A 72 -24.36 -6.16 3.69
CA LEU A 72 -22.91 -6.18 3.89
C LEU A 72 -22.35 -4.75 3.95
N LEU A 73 -22.75 -3.89 3.01
CA LEU A 73 -22.15 -2.58 2.81
C LEU A 73 -22.72 -1.50 3.73
N GLY A 74 -23.91 -1.71 4.30
CA GLY A 74 -24.67 -0.64 4.94
C GLY A 74 -24.92 0.51 3.96
N ASN A 75 -24.41 1.70 4.31
CA ASN A 75 -24.50 2.90 3.47
C ASN A 75 -23.24 3.14 2.62
N ALA A 76 -22.22 2.28 2.72
CA ALA A 76 -21.02 2.42 1.92
C ALA A 76 -21.35 2.21 0.43
N LYS A 77 -20.73 3.03 -0.42
CA LYS A 77 -20.83 2.88 -1.88
C LYS A 77 -19.70 1.99 -2.36
N LEU A 78 -19.95 1.20 -3.40
CA LEU A 78 -18.88 0.52 -4.13
C LEU A 78 -18.01 1.55 -4.86
N ASP A 79 -16.72 1.27 -4.97
CA ASP A 79 -15.78 2.06 -5.77
C ASP A 79 -15.55 1.30 -7.08
N GLY A 80 -16.05 1.83 -8.21
CA GLY A 80 -15.93 1.18 -9.52
C GLY A 80 -16.41 -0.27 -9.54
N GLY A 81 -17.48 -0.58 -8.79
CA GLY A 81 -18.05 -1.93 -8.68
C GLY A 81 -17.40 -2.86 -7.64
N GLN A 82 -16.36 -2.40 -6.95
CA GLN A 82 -15.60 -3.18 -5.96
C GLN A 82 -15.96 -2.76 -4.53
N PHE A 83 -15.75 -3.66 -3.58
CA PHE A 83 -15.74 -3.34 -2.16
C PHE A 83 -14.82 -2.12 -1.91
N PRO A 84 -15.26 -1.10 -1.18
CA PRO A 84 -14.64 0.23 -1.24
C PRO A 84 -13.32 0.39 -0.50
N LEU A 85 -12.76 -0.67 0.08
CA LEU A 85 -11.50 -0.62 0.80
C LEU A 85 -10.59 -1.79 0.43
N LEU A 86 -9.30 -1.50 0.38
CA LEU A 86 -8.22 -2.48 0.50
C LEU A 86 -7.55 -2.27 1.87
N ILE A 87 -7.45 -3.34 2.66
CA ILE A 87 -6.85 -3.33 4.00
C ILE A 87 -5.67 -4.27 3.99
N LYS A 88 -4.49 -3.79 4.42
CA LYS A 88 -3.27 -4.59 4.46
C LYS A 88 -2.36 -4.21 5.62
N PHE A 89 -1.45 -5.10 5.98
CA PHE A 89 -0.27 -4.76 6.75
C PHE A 89 0.94 -4.65 5.81
N LEU A 90 1.79 -3.66 6.05
CA LEU A 90 3.09 -3.52 5.38
C LEU A 90 4.23 -3.71 6.38
N ASP A 91 5.16 -4.61 6.06
CA ASP A 91 6.34 -4.95 6.86
C ASP A 91 7.62 -4.43 6.19
N ALA A 92 7.93 -3.16 6.44
CA ALA A 92 9.05 -2.45 5.82
C ALA A 92 10.37 -2.73 6.53
N ASN A 93 11.11 -3.73 6.08
CA ASN A 93 12.46 -4.05 6.58
C ASN A 93 13.55 -3.27 5.83
N ASP A 94 13.19 -2.67 4.71
CA ASP A 94 13.97 -1.68 3.98
C ASP A 94 13.03 -0.56 3.51
N ILE A 95 13.59 0.59 3.15
CA ILE A 95 12.81 1.75 2.70
C ILE A 95 12.03 1.42 1.41
N LEU A 96 10.74 1.73 1.38
CA LEU A 96 9.93 1.57 0.17
C LEU A 96 10.32 2.61 -0.88
N SER A 97 9.98 2.37 -2.14
CA SER A 97 10.20 3.37 -3.18
C SER A 97 9.47 4.69 -2.89
N VAL A 98 10.02 5.80 -3.36
CA VAL A 98 9.31 7.09 -3.42
C VAL A 98 8.23 7.00 -4.48
N GLN A 99 6.99 7.25 -4.06
CA GLN A 99 5.80 7.01 -4.85
C GLN A 99 4.84 8.19 -4.78
N VAL A 100 3.97 8.26 -5.78
CA VAL A 100 2.78 9.09 -5.78
C VAL A 100 1.62 8.29 -6.34
N HIS A 101 0.45 8.56 -5.81
CA HIS A 101 -0.81 7.94 -6.19
C HIS A 101 -1.70 9.00 -6.84
N PRO A 102 -2.45 8.68 -7.90
CA PRO A 102 -3.34 9.65 -8.51
C PRO A 102 -4.49 9.98 -7.55
N ASP A 103 -4.92 11.24 -7.55
CA ASP A 103 -6.22 11.64 -7.01
C ASP A 103 -7.35 11.29 -8.01
N TYR A 104 -8.59 11.58 -7.64
CA TYR A 104 -9.75 11.29 -8.50
C TYR A 104 -9.71 12.04 -9.83
N GLU A 105 -9.24 13.29 -9.85
CA GLU A 105 -9.16 14.09 -11.07
C GLU A 105 -8.09 13.54 -12.02
N SER A 106 -6.88 13.32 -11.51
CA SER A 106 -5.75 12.78 -12.28
C SER A 106 -6.06 11.38 -12.81
N ALA A 107 -6.66 10.51 -11.99
CA ALA A 107 -7.06 9.17 -12.44
C ALA A 107 -8.06 9.22 -13.60
N ALA A 108 -9.07 10.11 -13.52
CA ALA A 108 -10.05 10.30 -14.57
C ALA A 108 -9.42 10.83 -15.87
N GLN A 109 -8.47 11.77 -15.78
CA GLN A 109 -7.77 12.33 -16.93
C GLN A 109 -6.84 11.31 -17.61
N MET A 110 -6.15 10.48 -16.83
CA MET A 110 -5.23 9.46 -17.35
C MET A 110 -5.97 8.32 -18.06
N GLY A 111 -7.17 7.95 -17.58
CA GLY A 111 -7.95 6.85 -18.12
C GLY A 111 -7.24 5.49 -18.03
N GLY A 112 -7.61 4.54 -18.89
CA GLY A 112 -6.85 3.29 -19.06
C GLY A 112 -6.80 2.38 -17.83
N GLY A 113 -7.79 2.45 -16.94
CA GLY A 113 -7.84 1.64 -15.72
C GLY A 113 -7.02 2.18 -14.55
N VAL A 114 -6.41 3.37 -14.68
CA VAL A 114 -5.81 4.10 -13.55
C VAL A 114 -6.91 4.45 -12.55
N ARG A 115 -6.69 4.10 -11.28
CA ARG A 115 -7.66 4.36 -10.20
C ARG A 115 -7.05 5.23 -9.12
N ALA A 116 -7.84 6.17 -8.62
CA ALA A 116 -7.43 7.01 -7.50
C ALA A 116 -7.04 6.16 -6.30
N LYS A 117 -5.94 6.54 -5.65
CA LYS A 117 -5.47 5.86 -4.45
C LYS A 117 -5.24 6.86 -3.32
N TYR A 118 -6.11 6.77 -2.32
CA TYR A 118 -6.01 7.48 -1.05
C TYR A 118 -5.78 6.45 0.02
N GLU A 119 -4.89 6.74 0.96
CA GLU A 119 -4.51 5.78 1.98
C GLU A 119 -4.24 6.44 3.33
N GLY A 120 -4.22 5.62 4.38
CA GLY A 120 -3.75 6.01 5.69
C GLY A 120 -2.97 4.88 6.32
N TRP A 121 -1.93 5.24 7.07
CA TRP A 121 -1.05 4.32 7.77
C TRP A 121 -1.22 4.50 9.27
N TYR A 122 -1.63 3.43 9.95
CA TYR A 122 -1.50 3.32 11.40
C TYR A 122 -0.24 2.54 11.74
N VAL A 123 0.65 3.12 12.54
CA VAL A 123 1.91 2.49 12.92
C VAL A 123 1.68 1.47 14.03
N VAL A 124 1.75 0.19 13.67
CA VAL A 124 1.55 -0.94 14.59
C VAL A 124 2.81 -1.20 15.39
N GLU A 125 3.97 -1.10 14.76
CA GLU A 125 5.29 -1.22 15.39
C GLU A 125 6.32 -0.36 14.65
N ALA A 126 7.29 0.16 15.40
CA ALA A 126 8.33 1.03 14.85
C ALA A 126 9.66 0.86 15.60
N ASP A 127 10.76 0.77 14.86
CA ASP A 127 12.11 0.89 15.41
C ASP A 127 12.39 2.33 15.88
N GLU A 128 13.41 2.52 16.73
CA GLU A 128 13.71 3.80 17.39
C GLU A 128 13.94 4.97 16.41
N GLU A 129 14.57 4.69 15.27
CA GLU A 129 14.90 5.68 14.22
C GLU A 129 13.93 5.63 13.02
N ALA A 130 12.78 4.96 13.17
CA ALA A 130 11.82 4.80 12.10
C ALA A 130 11.22 6.13 11.64
N TYR A 131 10.88 6.20 10.34
CA TYR A 131 10.41 7.43 9.72
C TYR A 131 9.57 7.19 8.48
N VAL A 132 8.87 8.23 8.07
CA VAL A 132 8.19 8.30 6.77
C VAL A 132 8.61 9.55 6.02
N TYR A 133 8.64 9.47 4.69
CA TYR A 133 8.69 10.66 3.85
C TYR A 133 7.27 11.02 3.42
N ILE A 134 6.86 12.27 3.64
CA ILE A 134 5.54 12.77 3.23
C ILE A 134 5.69 14.20 2.71
N GLY A 135 5.51 14.36 1.40
CA GLY A 135 5.58 15.62 0.68
C GLY A 135 7.01 16.05 0.33
N PHE A 136 7.09 17.05 -0.54
CA PHE A 136 8.32 17.76 -0.86
C PHE A 136 8.58 18.93 0.09
N LYS A 137 9.85 19.29 0.27
CA LYS A 137 10.25 20.50 0.98
C LYS A 137 9.74 21.74 0.26
N PRO A 138 9.40 22.83 0.97
CA PRO A 138 8.96 24.08 0.35
C PRO A 138 9.97 24.59 -0.69
N GLY A 139 9.46 25.06 -1.84
CA GLY A 139 10.28 25.54 -2.95
C GLY A 139 10.81 24.46 -3.89
N THR A 140 10.50 23.18 -3.66
CA THR A 140 10.83 22.11 -4.62
C THR A 140 10.04 22.32 -5.92
N THR A 141 10.74 22.36 -7.05
CA THR A 141 10.14 22.47 -8.39
C THR A 141 10.23 21.14 -9.15
N PRO A 142 9.42 20.93 -10.21
CA PRO A 142 9.54 19.74 -11.06
C PRO A 142 10.95 19.52 -11.62
N ASP A 143 11.63 20.57 -12.11
CA ASP A 143 13.00 20.45 -12.65
C ASP A 143 13.99 19.95 -11.60
N MET A 144 13.87 20.40 -10.34
CA MET A 144 14.68 19.91 -9.23
C MET A 144 14.40 18.43 -8.97
N VAL A 145 13.15 17.99 -9.06
CA VAL A 145 12.77 16.57 -8.90
C VAL A 145 13.38 15.71 -10.00
N PHE A 146 13.28 16.12 -11.27
CA PHE A 146 13.86 15.38 -12.40
C PHE A 146 15.39 15.26 -12.28
N ASP A 147 16.10 16.36 -11.99
CA ASP A 147 17.57 16.34 -11.78
C ASP A 147 17.95 15.46 -10.58
N ALA A 148 17.19 15.54 -9.47
CA ALA A 148 17.47 14.74 -8.29
C ALA A 148 17.22 13.24 -8.51
N ILE A 149 16.23 12.85 -9.34
CA ILE A 149 16.00 11.45 -9.70
C ILE A 149 17.20 10.90 -10.49
N ASP A 150 17.65 11.62 -11.52
CA ASP A 150 18.80 11.22 -12.35
C ASP A 150 20.07 11.04 -11.50
N ARG A 151 20.35 12.03 -10.65
CA ARG A 151 21.48 11.99 -9.72
C ARG A 151 21.33 10.98 -8.59
N GLY A 152 20.11 10.52 -8.30
CA GLY A 152 19.81 9.62 -7.19
C GLY A 152 19.87 10.30 -5.83
N THR A 153 19.43 11.56 -5.78
CA THR A 153 19.44 12.42 -4.58
C THR A 153 18.03 12.85 -4.16
N LEU A 154 16.96 12.29 -4.75
CA LEU A 154 15.57 12.72 -4.50
C LEU A 154 15.19 12.84 -3.02
N ALA A 155 15.71 11.97 -2.14
CA ALA A 155 15.48 12.05 -0.69
C ALA A 155 15.83 13.41 -0.07
N SER A 156 16.80 14.15 -0.62
CA SER A 156 17.16 15.47 -0.10
C SER A 156 16.05 16.50 -0.29
N LEU A 157 15.10 16.26 -1.21
CA LEU A 157 13.96 17.11 -1.50
C LEU A 157 12.71 16.72 -0.70
N LEU A 158 12.70 15.58 -0.03
CA LEU A 158 11.53 15.07 0.71
C LEU A 158 11.50 15.57 2.16
N VAL A 159 10.31 15.71 2.73
CA VAL A 159 10.13 15.99 4.16
C VAL A 159 10.12 14.67 4.93
N LYS A 160 11.11 14.49 5.81
CA LYS A 160 11.24 13.33 6.69
C LYS A 160 10.48 13.59 8.00
N HIS A 161 9.57 12.69 8.36
CA HIS A 161 8.84 12.72 9.62
C HIS A 161 9.23 11.50 10.45
N PRO A 162 9.70 11.67 11.70
CA PRO A 162 9.84 10.54 12.62
C PRO A 162 8.50 9.83 12.81
N ALA A 163 8.54 8.51 12.95
CA ALA A 163 7.35 7.69 13.15
C ALA A 163 7.55 6.78 14.37
N LYS A 164 6.53 6.70 15.22
CA LYS A 164 6.51 5.81 16.38
C LYS A 164 5.21 5.02 16.42
N LYS A 165 5.22 3.93 17.19
CA LYS A 165 4.03 3.12 17.46
C LYS A 165 2.84 3.97 17.90
N GLY A 166 1.70 3.73 17.28
CA GLY A 166 0.44 4.43 17.53
C GLY A 166 0.24 5.71 16.71
N ASP A 167 1.25 6.18 15.97
CA ASP A 167 1.06 7.31 15.06
C ASP A 167 0.13 6.94 13.90
N PHE A 168 -0.51 7.96 13.32
CA PHE A 168 -1.34 7.82 12.14
C PHE A 168 -0.97 8.88 11.11
N PHE A 169 -0.78 8.46 9.86
CA PHE A 169 -0.49 9.31 8.72
C PHE A 169 -1.57 9.17 7.67
N TYR A 170 -2.19 10.28 7.25
CA TYR A 170 -3.13 10.30 6.14
C TYR A 170 -2.43 10.77 4.86
N LEU A 171 -2.66 10.08 3.76
CA LEU A 171 -2.01 10.28 2.47
C LEU A 171 -3.08 10.45 1.39
N PRO A 172 -3.52 11.70 1.15
CA PRO A 172 -4.35 12.01 0.00
C PRO A 172 -3.67 11.63 -1.33
N GLY A 173 -4.47 11.27 -2.33
CA GLY A 173 -3.99 11.19 -3.72
C GLY A 173 -3.26 12.49 -4.11
N GLY A 174 -2.17 12.35 -4.86
CA GLY A 174 -1.25 13.43 -5.23
C GLY A 174 -0.11 13.65 -4.23
N THR A 175 -0.13 13.02 -3.05
CA THR A 175 0.94 13.18 -2.06
C THR A 175 2.13 12.31 -2.42
N VAL A 176 3.32 12.89 -2.62
CA VAL A 176 4.56 12.13 -2.74
C VAL A 176 4.97 11.58 -1.38
N HIS A 177 5.24 10.28 -1.28
CA HIS A 177 5.57 9.63 -0.02
C HIS A 177 6.48 8.41 -0.17
N ALA A 178 7.06 7.97 0.94
CA ALA A 178 7.74 6.68 1.08
C ALA A 178 7.69 6.21 2.53
N LEU A 179 7.39 4.94 2.75
CA LEU A 179 7.49 4.29 4.06
C LEU A 179 8.97 3.94 4.32
N GLY A 180 9.53 4.41 5.43
CA GLY A 180 10.90 4.08 5.84
C GLY A 180 11.05 2.64 6.34
N ALA A 181 12.30 2.21 6.51
CA ALA A 181 12.62 0.92 7.11
C ALA A 181 12.29 0.91 8.62
N GLY A 182 12.09 -0.30 9.15
CA GLY A 182 11.79 -0.53 10.57
C GLY A 182 10.33 -0.24 10.95
N LEU A 183 9.42 -0.24 9.98
CA LEU A 183 8.00 0.05 10.20
C LEU A 183 7.13 -1.16 9.88
N LEU A 184 6.23 -1.49 10.81
CA LEU A 184 5.05 -2.30 10.54
C LEU A 184 3.82 -1.40 10.63
N VAL A 185 3.11 -1.25 9.52
CA VAL A 185 1.90 -0.40 9.45
C VAL A 185 0.68 -1.19 9.02
N ALA A 186 -0.49 -0.82 9.54
CA ALA A 186 -1.77 -1.14 8.92
C ALA A 186 -2.10 -0.04 7.92
N GLU A 187 -2.19 -0.39 6.63
CA GLU A 187 -2.62 0.51 5.56
C GLU A 187 -4.10 0.24 5.22
N ILE A 188 -4.89 1.30 5.29
CA ILE A 188 -6.28 1.31 4.84
C ILE A 188 -6.35 2.26 3.65
N GLN A 189 -6.82 1.76 2.52
CA GLN A 189 -6.80 2.51 1.26
C GLN A 189 -8.06 2.27 0.43
N THR A 190 -8.29 3.12 -0.57
CA THR A 190 -9.25 2.81 -1.66
C THR A 190 -8.84 1.52 -2.38
N PRO A 191 -9.75 0.82 -3.10
CA PRO A 191 -9.44 -0.44 -3.74
C PRO A 191 -8.70 -0.17 -5.06
N SER A 192 -7.41 0.15 -4.94
CA SER A 192 -6.52 0.49 -6.06
C SER A 192 -5.10 0.03 -5.76
N ASP A 193 -4.48 -0.66 -6.71
CA ASP A 193 -3.03 -0.96 -6.66
C ASP A 193 -2.23 -0.01 -7.57
N THR A 194 -2.84 1.12 -7.96
CA THR A 194 -2.21 2.08 -8.87
C THR A 194 -1.09 2.84 -8.18
N THR A 195 0.14 2.65 -8.67
CA THR A 195 1.35 3.23 -8.08
C THR A 195 2.26 3.85 -9.13
N PHE A 196 2.55 5.14 -9.00
CA PHE A 196 3.60 5.78 -9.79
C PHE A 196 4.88 5.89 -8.98
N ARG A 197 5.90 5.13 -9.38
CA ARG A 197 7.19 5.09 -8.71
C ARG A 197 8.10 6.17 -9.26
N LEU A 198 8.49 7.14 -8.44
CA LEU A 198 9.38 8.22 -8.86
C LEU A 198 10.84 7.83 -8.68
N TYR A 199 11.16 7.12 -7.58
CA TYR A 199 12.53 6.75 -7.27
C TYR A 199 12.58 5.47 -6.42
N ASP A 200 13.55 4.61 -6.72
CA ASP A 200 13.72 3.32 -6.03
C ASP A 200 15.11 3.10 -5.44
N TRP A 201 15.79 4.18 -5.05
CA TRP A 201 17.09 4.11 -4.37
C TRP A 201 18.19 3.43 -5.19
N LYS A 202 18.03 3.42 -6.53
CA LYS A 202 18.90 2.71 -7.49
C LYS A 202 19.08 1.21 -7.13
N ARG A 203 18.10 0.61 -6.44
CA ARG A 203 18.10 -0.81 -6.10
C ARG A 203 17.94 -1.67 -7.35
N VAL A 204 18.55 -2.84 -7.30
CA VAL A 204 18.39 -3.90 -8.28
C VAL A 204 17.59 -5.02 -7.62
N ASP A 205 16.52 -5.44 -8.28
CA ASP A 205 15.73 -6.58 -7.81
C ASP A 205 16.57 -7.85 -7.99
N ALA A 206 16.79 -8.57 -6.88
CA ALA A 206 17.65 -9.75 -6.86
C ALA A 206 17.13 -10.91 -7.72
N LYS A 207 15.82 -11.00 -7.95
CA LYS A 207 15.20 -12.05 -8.77
C LYS A 207 15.34 -11.76 -10.26
N THR A 208 15.16 -10.50 -10.65
CA THR A 208 15.20 -10.10 -12.06
C THR A 208 16.57 -9.65 -12.53
N GLY A 209 17.45 -9.28 -11.60
CA GLY A 209 18.76 -8.67 -11.88
C GLY A 209 18.66 -7.26 -12.48
N LYS A 210 17.48 -6.62 -12.41
CA LYS A 210 17.22 -5.31 -13.03
C LYS A 210 16.66 -4.29 -12.03
N PRO A 211 16.85 -2.99 -12.25
CA PRO A 211 16.10 -1.96 -11.54
C PRO A 211 14.59 -2.12 -11.78
N ARG A 212 13.79 -1.79 -10.77
CA ARG A 212 12.32 -1.75 -10.92
C ARG A 212 11.91 -0.56 -11.78
N GLU A 213 10.79 -0.72 -12.47
CA GLU A 213 10.24 0.31 -13.34
C GLU A 213 9.90 1.60 -12.55
N LEU A 214 10.21 2.74 -13.17
CA LEU A 214 9.87 4.07 -12.70
C LEU A 214 8.83 4.69 -13.64
N HIS A 215 7.94 5.52 -13.09
CA HIS A 215 6.81 6.14 -13.77
C HIS A 215 6.90 7.67 -13.73
N VAL A 216 8.11 8.23 -13.85
CA VAL A 216 8.43 9.64 -13.54
C VAL A 216 7.64 10.66 -14.37
N SER A 217 7.29 10.35 -15.62
CA SER A 217 6.48 11.27 -16.45
C SER A 217 4.98 11.21 -16.14
N ARG A 218 4.52 10.13 -15.50
CA ARG A 218 3.11 9.89 -15.18
C ARG A 218 2.75 10.30 -13.76
N GLY A 219 3.64 10.05 -12.81
CA GLY A 219 3.50 10.47 -11.42
C GLY A 219 4.01 11.88 -11.21
#